data_AF-A0AAJ6J0L8-F1
#
_entry.id   AF-A0AAJ6J0L8-F1
#
_cell.length_a   1.000
_cell.length_b   1.000
_cell.length_c   1.000
_cell.angle_alpha   90.00
_cell.angle_beta   90.00
_cell.angle_gamma   90.00
#
_symmetry.space_group_name_H-M   'P 1'
#
loop_
_entity.id
_entity.type
_entity.pdbx_description
1 polymer ?
#
loop_
_entity_poly.entity_id
_entity_poly.type
_entity_poly.pdbx_seq_one_letter_code
_entity_poly.pdbx_strand_id
1 'polypeptide(L)'
;MPRSAKKLSLYLPDYDKIRTAAETAVRNELGAIARPDDRVERAAEVIRQADAEIALHIDDRNRALASLYFHDLYEGAHLGRMAGITKNAVREIQSLAVYGDPKKRLPARMSDEELQKIAQKAKVPRITDEPGETLRDNGKIIEAARARRGVAVVFMRDAALALSEEPYGWDGPRIAEHAGVGKKLIWQQQAAARAARDRARQQR
;
A
#
# COMPACT_ATOMS: atom_id res chain seq x y z
N MET A 1 -35.32 7.05 -6.97
CA MET A 1 -34.59 7.56 -8.14
C MET A 1 -33.12 7.15 -8.02
N PRO A 2 -32.41 6.82 -9.12
CA PRO A 2 -30.97 6.57 -9.06
C PRO A 2 -30.23 7.83 -8.60
N ARG A 3 -29.33 7.68 -7.62
CA ARG A 3 -28.52 8.77 -7.05
C ARG A 3 -27.66 9.41 -8.14
N SER A 4 -27.77 10.73 -8.33
CA SER A 4 -26.79 11.51 -9.10
C SER A 4 -25.65 11.89 -8.17
N ALA A 5 -24.68 10.99 -7.99
CA ALA A 5 -23.55 11.23 -7.11
C ALA A 5 -22.61 12.26 -7.73
N LYS A 6 -22.30 13.34 -7.00
CA LYS A 6 -21.35 14.35 -7.47
C LYS A 6 -19.92 13.80 -7.49
N LYS A 7 -19.11 14.32 -8.42
CA LYS A 7 -17.67 14.08 -8.48
C LYS A 7 -16.94 15.19 -7.73
N LEU A 8 -15.87 14.83 -7.04
CA LEU A 8 -15.01 15.78 -6.38
C LEU A 8 -14.19 16.54 -7.44
N SER A 9 -14.28 17.86 -7.42
CA SER A 9 -13.61 18.75 -8.38
C SER A 9 -12.16 19.02 -7.96
N LEU A 10 -11.35 17.96 -7.89
CA LEU A 10 -9.90 18.02 -7.74
C LEU A 10 -9.26 17.25 -8.90
N TYR A 11 -8.03 17.62 -9.26
CA TYR A 11 -7.29 16.86 -10.25
C TYR A 11 -7.01 15.44 -9.74
N LEU A 12 -7.09 14.46 -10.64
CA LEU A 12 -6.75 13.08 -10.34
C LEU A 12 -5.22 12.92 -10.41
N PRO A 13 -4.57 12.33 -9.40
CA PRO A 13 -3.14 12.04 -9.48
C PRO A 13 -2.83 11.02 -10.58
N ASP A 14 -1.69 11.20 -11.24
CA ASP A 14 -1.10 10.20 -12.14
C ASP A 14 -0.33 9.16 -11.31
N TYR A 15 -1.05 8.12 -10.86
CA TYR A 15 -0.49 7.08 -10.01
C TYR A 15 0.55 6.21 -10.71
N ASP A 16 0.47 6.05 -12.02
CA ASP A 16 1.46 5.30 -12.77
C ASP A 16 2.79 6.06 -12.79
N LYS A 17 2.76 7.36 -13.06
CA LYS A 17 3.95 8.22 -12.97
C LYS A 17 4.54 8.24 -11.56
N ILE A 18 3.71 8.35 -10.53
CA ILE A 18 4.16 8.31 -9.12
C ILE A 18 4.85 6.98 -8.82
N ARG A 19 4.23 5.86 -9.21
CA ARG A 19 4.79 4.52 -9.01
C ARG A 19 6.14 4.38 -9.73
N THR A 20 6.19 4.70 -11.03
CA THR A 20 7.40 4.57 -11.83
C THR A 20 8.55 5.44 -11.29
N ALA A 21 8.27 6.66 -10.84
CA ALA A 21 9.29 7.53 -10.26
C ALA A 21 9.86 6.94 -8.96
N ALA A 22 8.98 6.49 -8.06
CA ALA A 22 9.36 5.88 -6.79
C ALA A 22 10.13 4.55 -6.96
N GLU A 23 9.70 3.71 -7.90
CA GLU A 23 10.40 2.47 -8.24
C GLU A 23 11.79 2.75 -8.82
N THR A 24 11.90 3.70 -9.75
CA THR A 24 13.16 4.06 -10.39
C THR A 24 14.17 4.57 -9.37
N ALA A 25 13.74 5.42 -8.43
CA ALA A 25 14.60 5.94 -7.38
C ALA A 25 15.23 4.80 -6.55
N VAL A 26 14.41 3.89 -6.02
CA VAL A 26 14.89 2.78 -5.18
C VAL A 26 15.68 1.75 -5.99
N ARG A 27 15.30 1.51 -7.25
CA ARG A 27 16.04 0.59 -8.14
C ARG A 27 17.45 1.10 -8.42
N ASN A 28 17.59 2.41 -8.68
CA ASN A 28 18.90 3.03 -8.91
C ASN A 28 19.74 3.01 -7.64
N GLU A 29 19.14 3.35 -6.50
CA GLU A 29 19.79 3.34 -5.19
C GLU A 29 20.31 1.94 -4.81
N LEU A 30 19.43 0.95 -4.74
CA LEU A 30 19.81 -0.42 -4.33
C LEU A 30 20.63 -1.14 -5.40
N GLY A 31 20.47 -0.79 -6.67
CA GLY A 31 21.25 -1.32 -7.78
C GLY A 31 22.70 -0.84 -7.78
N ALA A 32 22.98 0.33 -7.23
CA ALA A 32 24.34 0.86 -7.09
C ALA A 32 25.15 0.18 -5.96
N ILE A 33 24.48 -0.49 -5.02
CA ILE A 33 25.14 -1.18 -3.90
C ILE A 33 25.69 -2.51 -4.38
N ALA A 34 27.02 -2.62 -4.51
CA ALA A 34 27.67 -3.84 -5.00
C ALA A 34 27.63 -5.00 -4.00
N ARG A 35 27.85 -4.68 -2.72
CA ARG A 35 27.97 -5.64 -1.62
C ARG A 35 26.58 -6.17 -1.21
N PRO A 36 26.37 -7.49 -1.17
CA PRO A 36 25.06 -8.05 -0.86
C PRO A 36 24.65 -7.87 0.59
N ASP A 37 25.61 -7.78 1.53
CA ASP A 37 25.37 -7.44 2.93
C ASP A 37 24.83 -6.01 3.09
N ASP A 38 25.54 -5.02 2.55
CA ASP A 38 25.07 -3.62 2.56
C ASP A 38 23.71 -3.46 1.85
N ARG A 39 23.50 -4.21 0.76
CA ARG A 39 22.26 -4.18 -0.02
C ARG A 39 21.08 -4.75 0.75
N VAL A 40 21.25 -5.86 1.49
CA VAL A 40 20.15 -6.45 2.26
C VAL A 40 19.76 -5.55 3.43
N GLU A 41 20.74 -4.91 4.08
CA GLU A 41 20.51 -3.94 5.15
C GLU A 41 19.73 -2.73 4.62
N ARG A 42 20.21 -2.12 3.53
CA ARG A 42 19.54 -0.93 2.96
C ARG A 42 18.15 -1.25 2.43
N ALA A 43 17.96 -2.40 1.80
CA ALA A 43 16.64 -2.84 1.35
C ALA A 43 15.67 -3.02 2.53
N ALA A 44 16.12 -3.60 3.64
CA ALA A 44 15.32 -3.73 4.85
C ALA A 44 14.93 -2.36 5.44
N GLU A 45 15.84 -1.39 5.41
CA GLU A 45 15.56 -0.02 5.85
C GLU A 45 14.48 0.65 4.99
N VAL A 46 14.59 0.57 3.66
CA VAL A 46 13.59 1.12 2.73
C VAL A 46 12.21 0.49 2.98
N ILE A 47 12.16 -0.82 3.25
CA ILE A 47 10.90 -1.51 3.60
C ILE A 47 10.33 -0.95 4.90
N ARG A 48 11.13 -0.80 5.96
CA ARG A 48 10.68 -0.24 7.25
C ARG A 48 10.16 1.18 7.11
N GLN A 49 10.88 2.04 6.39
CA GLN A 49 10.46 3.42 6.12
C GLN A 49 9.13 3.45 5.35
N ALA A 50 9.01 2.66 4.29
CA ALA A 50 7.78 2.58 3.51
C ALA A 50 6.60 2.04 4.34
N ASP A 51 6.81 1.02 5.17
CA ASP A 51 5.77 0.47 6.04
C ASP A 51 5.32 1.51 7.09
N ALA A 52 6.25 2.27 7.67
CA ALA A 52 5.93 3.36 8.60
C ALA A 52 5.13 4.48 7.93
N GLU A 53 5.52 4.92 6.73
CA GLU A 53 4.77 5.94 5.98
C GLU A 53 3.37 5.44 5.60
N ILE A 54 3.22 4.19 5.16
CA ILE A 54 1.90 3.63 4.88
C ILE A 54 1.05 3.63 6.14
N ALA A 55 1.58 3.16 7.27
CA ALA A 55 0.86 3.11 8.54
C ALA A 55 0.45 4.51 9.03
N LEU A 56 1.30 5.52 8.82
CA LEU A 56 1.03 6.90 9.22
C LEU A 56 -0.16 7.50 8.47
N HIS A 57 -0.30 7.22 7.17
CA HIS A 57 -1.26 7.92 6.30
C HIS A 57 -2.53 7.12 5.98
N ILE A 58 -2.53 5.80 6.20
CA ILE A 58 -3.61 4.92 5.73
C ILE A 58 -4.95 5.23 6.39
N ASP A 59 -4.95 5.48 7.70
CA ASP A 59 -6.18 5.70 8.46
C ASP A 59 -6.80 7.06 8.10
N ASP A 60 -5.99 8.10 7.97
CA ASP A 60 -6.48 9.42 7.57
C ASP A 60 -7.02 9.43 6.14
N ARG A 61 -6.35 8.74 5.19
CA ARG A 61 -6.90 8.55 3.85
C ARG A 61 -8.26 7.84 3.90
N ASN A 62 -8.37 6.76 4.68
CA ASN A 62 -9.58 5.97 4.76
C ASN A 62 -10.72 6.76 5.43
N ARG A 63 -10.43 7.52 6.49
CA ARG A 63 -11.38 8.42 7.14
C ARG A 63 -11.85 9.54 6.22
N ALA A 64 -10.95 10.17 5.47
CA ALA A 64 -11.28 11.18 4.49
C ALA A 64 -12.22 10.63 3.40
N LEU A 65 -11.91 9.44 2.89
CA LEU A 65 -12.77 8.74 1.92
C LEU A 65 -14.18 8.50 2.50
N ALA A 66 -14.25 7.95 3.70
CA ALA A 66 -15.52 7.65 4.36
C ALA A 66 -16.33 8.93 4.60
N SER A 67 -15.69 10.00 5.07
CA SER A 67 -16.33 11.30 5.29
C SER A 67 -16.95 11.84 4.00
N LEU A 68 -16.16 11.89 2.92
CA LEU A 68 -16.62 12.38 1.61
C LEU A 68 -17.75 11.54 1.03
N TYR A 69 -17.72 10.23 1.24
CA TYR A 69 -18.73 9.32 0.71
C TYR A 69 -20.07 9.43 1.45
N PHE A 70 -20.04 9.42 2.79
CA PHE A 70 -21.25 9.34 3.62
C PHE A 70 -21.86 10.70 3.93
N HIS A 71 -21.04 11.72 4.21
CA HIS A 71 -21.53 13.03 4.63
C HIS A 71 -21.70 13.97 3.43
N ASP A 72 -20.69 14.02 2.57
CA ASP A 72 -20.70 14.93 1.41
C ASP A 72 -21.22 14.28 0.13
N LEU A 73 -21.59 13.00 0.17
CA LEU A 73 -22.27 12.29 -0.92
C LEU A 73 -21.50 12.28 -2.25
N TYR A 74 -20.17 12.19 -2.22
CA TYR A 74 -19.37 11.99 -3.43
C TYR A 74 -19.42 10.56 -3.98
N GLU A 75 -19.20 10.43 -5.29
CA GLU A 75 -19.16 9.15 -6.02
C GLU A 75 -17.98 8.27 -5.58
N GLY A 76 -18.26 7.08 -5.04
CA GLY A 76 -17.22 6.17 -4.53
C GLY A 76 -16.18 5.72 -5.57
N ALA A 77 -16.57 5.52 -6.83
CA ALA A 77 -15.61 5.17 -7.89
C ALA A 77 -14.62 6.31 -8.18
N HIS A 78 -15.09 7.56 -8.11
CA HIS A 78 -14.24 8.73 -8.26
C HIS A 78 -13.32 8.91 -7.05
N LEU A 79 -13.84 8.73 -5.83
CA LEU A 79 -13.03 8.75 -4.61
C LEU A 79 -11.93 7.67 -4.61
N GLY A 80 -12.23 6.46 -5.11
CA GLY A 80 -11.24 5.40 -5.26
C GLY A 80 -10.09 5.80 -6.19
N ARG A 81 -10.40 6.43 -7.33
CA ARG A 81 -9.37 6.98 -8.22
C ARG A 81 -8.58 8.11 -7.58
N MET A 82 -9.22 9.01 -6.83
CA MET A 82 -8.54 10.08 -6.08
C MET A 82 -7.59 9.56 -5.00
N ALA A 83 -7.85 8.36 -4.47
CA ALA A 83 -7.12 7.77 -3.36
C ALA A 83 -6.09 6.71 -3.80
N GLY A 84 -6.02 6.38 -5.09
CA GLY A 84 -5.13 5.34 -5.62
C GLY A 84 -5.53 3.92 -5.21
N ILE A 85 -6.83 3.64 -5.08
CA ILE A 85 -7.33 2.33 -4.63
C ILE A 85 -8.40 1.74 -5.55
N THR A 86 -8.57 0.42 -5.47
CA THR A 86 -9.55 -0.30 -6.28
C THR A 86 -10.98 -0.07 -5.79
N LYS A 87 -11.97 -0.36 -6.65
CA LYS A 87 -13.40 -0.32 -6.27
C LYS A 87 -13.72 -1.24 -5.09
N ASN A 88 -13.02 -2.37 -4.96
CA ASN A 88 -13.21 -3.29 -3.85
C ASN A 88 -12.68 -2.71 -2.53
N ALA A 89 -11.51 -2.07 -2.57
CA ALA A 89 -10.95 -1.38 -1.40
C ALA A 89 -11.85 -0.22 -0.94
N VAL A 90 -12.44 0.54 -1.87
CA VAL A 90 -13.47 1.56 -1.53
C VAL A 90 -14.61 0.93 -0.73
N ARG A 91 -15.15 -0.21 -1.20
CA ARG A 91 -16.23 -0.91 -0.51
C ARG A 91 -15.81 -1.41 0.86
N GLU A 92 -14.60 -1.94 0.99
CA GLU A 92 -14.06 -2.40 2.27
C GLU A 92 -13.90 -1.26 3.28
N ILE A 93 -13.44 -0.09 2.85
CA ILE A 93 -13.35 1.11 3.71
C ILE A 93 -14.75 1.56 4.16
N GLN A 94 -15.72 1.60 3.25
CA GLN A 94 -17.11 1.93 3.57
C GLN A 94 -17.71 0.95 4.59
N SER A 95 -17.49 -0.34 4.35
CA SER A 95 -17.91 -1.44 5.21
C SER A 95 -17.29 -1.36 6.61
N LEU A 96 -15.98 -1.14 6.67
CA LEU A 96 -15.25 -0.98 7.92
C LEU A 96 -15.75 0.24 8.71
N ALA A 97 -15.97 1.38 8.04
CA ALA A 97 -16.45 2.60 8.68
C ALA A 97 -17.83 2.44 9.33
N VAL A 98 -18.72 1.65 8.72
CA VAL A 98 -20.10 1.51 9.19
C VAL A 98 -20.30 0.30 10.12
N TYR A 99 -19.65 -0.82 9.82
CA TYR A 99 -19.89 -2.08 10.51
C TYR A 99 -18.74 -2.53 11.41
N GLY A 100 -17.59 -1.86 11.36
CA GLY A 100 -16.35 -2.35 11.98
C GLY A 100 -15.80 -3.63 11.33
N ASP A 101 -16.33 -4.02 10.16
CA ASP A 101 -15.99 -5.27 9.48
C ASP A 101 -15.93 -5.04 7.96
N PRO A 102 -14.76 -5.18 7.31
CA PRO A 102 -14.60 -4.95 5.87
C PRO A 102 -15.35 -5.97 5.00
N LYS A 103 -15.76 -7.12 5.56
CA LYS A 103 -16.46 -8.19 4.83
C LYS A 103 -17.96 -7.96 4.74
N LYS A 104 -18.56 -7.28 5.72
CA LYS A 104 -20.00 -6.92 5.70
C LYS A 104 -20.25 -5.87 4.63
N ARG A 105 -21.20 -6.07 3.73
CA ARG A 105 -21.41 -5.15 2.59
C ARG A 105 -22.56 -4.19 2.86
N LEU A 106 -22.36 -2.93 2.48
CA LEU A 106 -23.48 -2.00 2.32
C LEU A 106 -24.43 -2.54 1.23
N PRO A 107 -25.75 -2.33 1.39
CA PRO A 107 -26.70 -2.56 0.32
C PRO A 107 -26.32 -1.83 -0.96
N ALA A 108 -26.50 -2.49 -2.11
CA ALA A 108 -26.07 -1.96 -3.41
C ALA A 108 -26.85 -0.70 -3.85
N ARG A 109 -28.06 -0.52 -3.32
CA ARG A 109 -28.94 0.62 -3.59
C ARG A 109 -29.37 1.19 -2.25
N MET A 110 -28.92 2.40 -1.96
CA MET A 110 -29.38 3.20 -0.82
C MET A 110 -29.60 4.63 -1.29
N SER A 111 -30.59 5.30 -0.71
CA SER A 111 -30.79 6.73 -0.87
C SER A 111 -29.71 7.52 -0.12
N ASP A 112 -29.59 8.81 -0.44
CA ASP A 112 -28.65 9.70 0.24
C ASP A 112 -29.00 9.86 1.73
N GLU A 113 -30.29 9.88 2.07
CA GLU A 113 -30.77 9.91 3.45
C GLU A 113 -30.40 8.63 4.21
N GLU A 114 -30.52 7.46 3.58
CA GLU A 114 -30.14 6.18 4.19
C GLU A 114 -28.63 6.12 4.47
N LEU A 115 -27.81 6.63 3.55
CA LEU A 115 -26.36 6.76 3.73
C LEU A 115 -25.98 7.66 4.89
N GLN A 116 -26.64 8.81 5.03
CA GLN A 116 -26.39 9.72 6.15
C GLN A 116 -26.87 9.12 7.48
N LYS A 117 -28.06 8.49 7.50
CA LYS A 117 -28.60 7.82 8.68
C LYS A 117 -27.69 6.69 9.16
N ILE A 118 -27.20 5.84 8.25
CA ILE A 118 -26.32 4.73 8.62
C ILE A 118 -24.96 5.25 9.12
N ALA A 119 -24.42 6.30 8.51
CA ALA A 119 -23.18 6.94 8.95
C ALA A 119 -23.31 7.59 10.32
N GLN A 120 -24.44 8.27 10.59
CA GLN A 120 -24.74 8.87 11.89
C GLN A 120 -24.88 7.79 12.97
N LYS A 121 -25.61 6.70 12.68
CA LYS A 121 -25.77 5.56 13.59
C LYS A 121 -24.43 4.90 13.92
N ALA A 122 -23.57 4.74 12.91
CA ALA A 122 -22.23 4.19 13.06
C ALA A 122 -21.20 5.20 13.59
N LYS A 123 -21.59 6.45 13.83
CA LYS A 123 -20.73 7.55 14.27
C LYS A 123 -19.50 7.74 13.36
N VAL A 124 -19.68 7.60 12.04
CA VAL A 124 -18.63 7.86 11.05
C VAL A 124 -18.19 9.32 11.18
N PRO A 125 -16.91 9.62 11.46
CA PRO A 125 -16.45 10.99 11.62
C PRO A 125 -16.67 11.82 10.36
N ARG A 126 -17.17 13.05 10.53
CA ARG A 126 -17.17 14.06 9.47
C ARG A 126 -15.89 14.88 9.58
N ILE A 127 -15.11 14.90 8.51
CA ILE A 127 -13.92 15.75 8.38
C ILE A 127 -14.34 16.99 7.60
N THR A 128 -14.16 18.16 8.21
CA THR A 128 -14.51 19.46 7.62
C THR A 128 -13.32 20.17 7.01
N ASP A 129 -12.10 19.85 7.48
CA ASP A 129 -10.87 20.46 7.02
C ASP A 129 -10.30 19.66 5.84
N GLU A 130 -10.46 20.21 4.64
CA GLU A 130 -9.91 19.72 3.36
C GLU A 130 -9.86 18.18 3.16
N PRO A 131 -10.99 17.45 3.37
CA PRO A 131 -10.98 15.99 3.26
C PRO A 131 -10.62 15.51 1.85
N GLY A 132 -10.92 16.30 0.81
CA GLY A 132 -10.53 16.01 -0.57
C GLY A 132 -9.03 16.04 -0.80
N GLU A 133 -8.33 16.99 -0.19
CA GLU A 133 -6.88 17.13 -0.30
C GLU A 133 -6.17 16.05 0.51
N THR A 134 -6.62 15.83 1.75
CA THR A 134 -6.16 14.74 2.61
C THR A 134 -6.27 13.39 1.88
N LEU A 135 -7.42 13.10 1.26
CA LEU A 135 -7.62 11.87 0.49
C LEU A 135 -6.59 11.73 -0.65
N ARG A 136 -6.41 12.81 -1.42
CA ARG A 136 -5.53 12.86 -2.59
C ARG A 136 -4.08 12.65 -2.18
N ASP A 137 -3.60 13.44 -1.24
CA ASP A 137 -2.17 13.54 -0.94
C ASP A 137 -1.69 12.34 -0.14
N ASN A 138 -2.47 11.86 0.82
CA ASN A 138 -2.18 10.58 1.47
C ASN A 138 -2.23 9.41 0.48
N GLY A 139 -3.13 9.46 -0.52
CA GLY A 139 -3.16 8.49 -1.61
C GLY A 139 -1.83 8.43 -2.38
N LYS A 140 -1.26 9.58 -2.74
CA LYS A 140 0.04 9.68 -3.44
C LYS A 140 1.18 9.13 -2.59
N ILE A 141 1.24 9.52 -1.31
CA ILE A 141 2.30 9.11 -0.39
C ILE A 141 2.28 7.58 -0.23
N ILE A 142 1.10 7.01 0.02
CA ILE A 142 0.95 5.56 0.19
C ILE A 142 1.32 4.80 -1.07
N GLU A 143 0.92 5.29 -2.26
CA GLU A 143 1.28 4.60 -3.51
C GLU A 143 2.79 4.64 -3.76
N ALA A 144 3.44 5.78 -3.54
CA ALA A 144 4.89 5.90 -3.64
C ALA A 144 5.61 4.98 -2.64
N ALA A 145 5.14 4.90 -1.39
CA ALA A 145 5.68 4.00 -0.38
C ALA A 145 5.52 2.53 -0.76
N ARG A 146 4.34 2.13 -1.26
CA ARG A 146 4.11 0.76 -1.76
C ARG A 146 5.04 0.40 -2.92
N ALA A 147 5.25 1.32 -3.84
CA ALA A 147 6.15 1.15 -4.98
C ALA A 147 7.60 0.91 -4.51
N ARG A 148 8.11 1.78 -3.61
CA ARG A 148 9.44 1.63 -3.00
C ARG A 148 9.59 0.28 -2.30
N ARG A 149 8.62 -0.07 -1.46
CA ARG A 149 8.59 -1.33 -0.72
C ARG A 149 8.64 -2.54 -1.67
N GLY A 150 7.84 -2.50 -2.74
CA GLY A 150 7.78 -3.58 -3.73
C GLY A 150 9.13 -3.87 -4.37
N VAL A 151 9.85 -2.81 -4.79
CA VAL A 151 11.20 -2.94 -5.35
C VAL A 151 12.20 -3.40 -4.30
N ALA A 152 12.20 -2.81 -3.10
CA ALA A 152 13.13 -3.16 -2.04
C ALA A 152 13.02 -4.65 -1.63
N VAL A 153 11.81 -5.22 -1.61
CA VAL A 153 11.61 -6.66 -1.34
C VAL A 153 12.32 -7.55 -2.36
N VAL A 154 12.37 -7.15 -3.64
CA VAL A 154 13.08 -7.92 -4.67
C VAL A 154 14.59 -7.86 -4.43
N PHE A 155 15.14 -6.67 -4.18
CA PHE A 155 16.57 -6.53 -3.88
C PHE A 155 16.97 -7.26 -2.60
N MET A 156 16.14 -7.20 -1.55
CA MET A 156 16.35 -7.93 -0.30
C MET A 156 16.39 -9.44 -0.55
N ARG A 157 15.51 -9.94 -1.42
CA ARG A 157 15.46 -11.35 -1.81
C ARG A 157 16.71 -11.81 -2.52
N ASP A 158 17.16 -11.04 -3.50
CA ASP A 158 18.35 -11.39 -4.29
C ASP A 158 19.62 -11.31 -3.43
N ALA A 159 19.72 -10.29 -2.58
CA ALA A 159 20.82 -10.14 -1.63
C ALA A 159 20.85 -11.27 -0.59
N ALA A 160 19.70 -11.63 -0.02
CA ALA A 160 19.61 -12.72 0.96
C ALA A 160 19.93 -14.09 0.35
N LEU A 161 19.65 -14.30 -0.94
CA LEU A 161 20.08 -15.50 -1.65
C LEU A 161 21.59 -15.49 -1.85
N ALA A 162 22.16 -14.39 -2.35
CA ALA A 162 23.60 -14.25 -2.58
C ALA A 162 24.43 -14.46 -1.29
N LEU A 163 23.97 -13.92 -0.16
CA LEU A 163 24.61 -14.12 1.15
C LEU A 163 24.54 -15.58 1.62
N SER A 164 23.54 -16.34 1.20
CA SER A 164 23.41 -17.76 1.58
C SER A 164 24.24 -18.71 0.73
N GLU A 165 24.78 -18.23 -0.39
CA GLU A 165 25.61 -18.99 -1.31
C GLU A 165 27.10 -18.67 -1.08
N GLU A 166 27.98 -19.47 -1.68
CA GLU A 166 29.42 -19.18 -1.66
C GLU A 166 29.71 -17.83 -2.33
N PRO A 167 30.67 -17.03 -1.82
CA PRO A 167 31.65 -17.35 -0.76
C PRO A 167 31.18 -17.03 0.66
N TYR A 168 29.95 -16.54 0.84
CA TYR A 168 29.50 -16.02 2.13
C TYR A 168 29.00 -17.14 3.05
N GLY A 169 28.12 -18.01 2.55
CA GLY A 169 27.56 -19.12 3.31
C GLY A 169 26.81 -18.71 4.57
N TRP A 170 26.22 -17.50 4.60
CA TRP A 170 25.47 -17.02 5.77
C TRP A 170 24.15 -17.77 5.90
N ASP A 171 23.82 -18.15 7.13
CA ASP A 171 22.52 -18.70 7.44
C ASP A 171 21.45 -17.60 7.60
N GLY A 172 20.18 -17.99 7.58
CA GLY A 172 19.06 -17.06 7.73
C GLY A 172 19.11 -16.22 9.02
N PRO A 173 19.45 -16.80 10.19
CA PRO A 173 19.68 -16.04 11.42
C PRO A 173 20.71 -14.92 11.29
N ARG A 174 21.91 -15.20 10.75
CA ARG A 174 22.96 -14.19 10.59
C ARG A 174 22.53 -13.05 9.68
N ILE A 175 21.91 -13.36 8.55
CA ILE A 175 21.40 -12.34 7.61
C ILE A 175 20.31 -11.49 8.29
N ALA A 176 19.43 -12.12 9.08
CA ALA A 176 18.34 -11.45 9.77
C ALA A 176 18.82 -10.48 10.84
N GLU A 177 19.81 -10.90 11.64
CA GLU A 177 20.49 -10.05 12.62
C GLU A 177 21.13 -8.85 11.94
N HIS A 178 21.91 -9.08 10.88
CA HIS A 178 22.60 -8.01 10.15
C HIS A 178 21.62 -7.00 9.54
N ALA A 179 20.52 -7.45 8.92
CA ALA A 179 19.53 -6.56 8.33
C ALA A 179 18.55 -5.93 9.35
N GLY A 180 18.61 -6.33 10.63
CA GLY A 180 17.68 -5.88 11.67
C GLY A 180 16.23 -6.30 11.40
N VAL A 181 16.02 -7.55 10.98
CA VAL A 181 14.69 -8.10 10.66
C VAL A 181 14.47 -9.47 11.31
N GLY A 182 13.22 -9.96 11.30
CA GLY A 182 12.92 -11.30 11.81
C GLY A 182 13.41 -12.42 10.89
N LYS A 183 14.00 -13.48 11.45
CA LYS A 183 14.49 -14.67 10.71
C LYS A 183 13.48 -15.28 9.74
N LYS A 184 12.19 -15.28 10.10
CA LYS A 184 11.11 -15.80 9.25
C LYS A 184 11.03 -15.06 7.92
N LEU A 185 11.27 -13.74 7.92
CA LEU A 185 11.25 -12.94 6.70
C LEU A 185 12.38 -13.35 5.76
N ILE A 186 13.61 -13.52 6.28
CA ILE A 186 14.76 -13.95 5.47
C ILE A 186 14.53 -15.31 4.83
N TRP A 187 14.05 -16.29 5.60
CA TRP A 187 13.76 -17.61 5.04
C TRP A 187 12.68 -17.56 3.96
N GLN A 188 11.64 -16.76 4.15
CA GLN A 188 10.61 -16.55 3.11
C GLN A 188 11.21 -15.94 1.85
N GLN A 189 12.09 -14.95 1.98
CA GLN A 189 12.75 -14.36 0.81
C GLN A 189 13.66 -15.36 0.11
N GLN A 190 14.51 -16.09 0.83
CA GLN A 190 15.37 -17.12 0.25
C GLN A 190 14.57 -18.20 -0.49
N ALA A 191 13.48 -18.70 0.10
CA ALA A 191 12.60 -19.67 -0.53
C ALA A 191 11.97 -19.11 -1.82
N ALA A 192 11.49 -17.87 -1.78
CA ALA A 192 10.93 -17.20 -2.95
C ALA A 192 11.97 -16.97 -4.05
N ALA A 193 13.22 -16.65 -3.69
CA ALA A 193 14.34 -16.47 -4.62
C ALA A 193 14.66 -17.76 -5.36
N ARG A 194 14.81 -18.86 -4.61
CA ARG A 194 15.08 -20.20 -5.16
C ARG A 194 13.96 -20.63 -6.11
N ALA A 195 12.71 -20.50 -5.68
CA ALA A 195 11.56 -20.83 -6.53
C ALA A 195 11.45 -19.95 -7.79
N ALA A 196 11.90 -18.70 -7.75
CA ALA A 196 11.97 -17.85 -8.95
C ALA A 196 13.08 -18.32 -9.91
N ARG A 197 14.26 -18.67 -9.38
CA ARG A 197 15.38 -19.20 -10.16
C ARG A 197 15.03 -20.53 -10.84
N ASP A 198 14.37 -21.44 -10.13
CA ASP A 198 14.00 -22.74 -10.68
C ASP A 198 12.97 -22.63 -11.81
N ARG A 199 11.97 -21.74 -11.66
CA ARG A 199 11.02 -21.42 -12.74
C ARG A 199 11.71 -20.85 -13.97
N ALA A 200 12.68 -19.95 -13.78
CA ALA A 200 13.43 -19.38 -14.89
C ALA A 200 14.30 -20.42 -15.62
N ARG A 201 14.75 -21.48 -14.93
CA ARG A 201 15.48 -22.61 -15.54
C ARG A 201 14.57 -23.53 -16.35
N GLN A 202 13.32 -23.75 -15.92
CA GLN A 202 12.36 -24.61 -16.62
C GLN A 202 11.78 -23.99 -17.90
N GLN A 203 11.88 -22.67 -18.05
CA GLN A 203 11.40 -21.93 -19.22
C GLN A 203 12.47 -21.72 -20.30
N ARG A 204 13.69 -22.23 -20.08
CA ARG A 204 14.80 -22.24 -21.03
C ARG A 204 14.96 -23.64 -21.59
#